data_AF-A0A453A2K4-F1
#
_entry.id   AF-A0A453A2K4-F1
#
_cell.length_a   1.000
_cell.length_b   1.000
_cell.length_c   1.000
_cell.angle_alpha   90.00
_cell.angle_beta   90.00
_cell.angle_gamma   90.00
#
_symmetry.space_group_name_H-M   'P 1'
#
loop_
_entity.id
_entity.type
_entity.pdbx_description
1 polymer ?
#
loop_
_entity_poly.entity_id
_entity_poly.type
_entity_poly.pdbx_seq_one_letter_code
_entity_poly.pdbx_strand_id
1 'polypeptide(L)'
;MAFALKASASPALAASSAAAASSPSFSAASAVPRGRAAAARRVALRGAARPVAAIRASATAAAPAPAVAGDKRTISGTFTNLKEQGKIAFIPFIVAGDPDLATTAKALKVLDACGSDVIELGVPYSDPLADGPVIQASATRALTKGTTFEDVISMVKEVVPELSCPLALFTYYNPILKRGVANFMSVVKEAGVHGLVVPDVPLEETDILRSEAAKNNLELVLLTTPTTPTERMERITKASEGFVY
;
A
#
# COMPACT_ATOMS: atom_id res chain seq x y z
N MET A 1 0.65 7.63 -7.47
CA MET A 1 -0.65 7.17 -6.97
C MET A 1 -0.63 5.65 -7.00
N ALA A 2 -0.51 5.02 -5.84
CA ALA A 2 -0.76 3.59 -5.68
C ALA A 2 -2.27 3.37 -5.52
N PHE A 3 -2.80 2.27 -6.06
CA PHE A 3 -4.21 1.89 -5.93
C PHE A 3 -4.30 0.75 -4.92
N ALA A 4 -4.82 1.04 -3.72
CA ALA A 4 -5.02 0.04 -2.68
C ALA A 4 -6.37 -0.68 -2.86
N LEU A 5 -6.34 -2.01 -3.00
CA LEU A 5 -7.54 -2.87 -3.02
C LEU A 5 -7.60 -3.70 -1.73
N LYS A 6 -8.81 -3.83 -1.15
CA LYS A 6 -9.06 -4.64 0.05
C LYS A 6 -8.89 -6.12 -0.28
N ALA A 7 -8.08 -6.83 0.50
CA ALA A 7 -8.00 -8.29 0.45
C ALA A 7 -9.30 -8.94 0.96
N SER A 8 -9.88 -9.87 0.21
CA SER A 8 -11.03 -10.69 0.64
C SER A 8 -10.64 -12.15 0.78
N ALA A 9 -11.05 -12.80 1.88
CA ALA A 9 -10.89 -14.24 2.09
C ALA A 9 -12.17 -15.02 1.76
N SER A 10 -12.08 -16.05 0.91
CA SER A 10 -12.94 -17.26 0.94
C SER A 10 -12.34 -18.41 0.10
N PRO A 11 -12.70 -19.68 0.38
CA PRO A 11 -11.92 -20.86 -0.02
C PRO A 11 -12.52 -21.63 -1.21
N ALA A 12 -11.67 -22.31 -2.01
CA ALA A 12 -11.70 -23.77 -2.25
C ALA A 12 -11.01 -24.23 -3.56
N LEU A 13 -10.31 -25.37 -3.44
CA LEU A 13 -10.21 -26.49 -4.38
C LEU A 13 -9.49 -26.33 -5.77
N ALA A 14 -8.22 -26.73 -5.76
CA ALA A 14 -7.54 -27.77 -6.57
C ALA A 14 -7.58 -27.83 -8.12
N ALA A 15 -6.34 -28.01 -8.64
CA ALA A 15 -5.89 -28.72 -9.87
C ALA A 15 -6.04 -27.97 -11.22
N SER A 16 -5.13 -28.03 -12.21
CA SER A 16 -3.85 -28.73 -12.43
C SER A 16 -3.27 -28.26 -13.80
N SER A 17 -1.93 -28.24 -13.93
CA SER A 17 -1.14 -28.46 -15.18
C SER A 17 -1.18 -27.39 -16.29
N ALA A 18 -0.15 -27.10 -17.09
CA ALA A 18 1.30 -27.33 -17.18
C ALA A 18 1.73 -26.73 -18.55
N ALA A 19 3.03 -26.42 -18.71
CA ALA A 19 3.77 -26.15 -19.96
C ALA A 19 3.51 -24.81 -20.69
N ALA A 20 4.43 -24.23 -21.47
CA ALA A 20 5.89 -24.14 -21.54
C ALA A 20 6.18 -23.24 -22.77
N ALA A 21 7.19 -22.37 -22.66
CA ALA A 21 8.07 -21.80 -23.71
C ALA A 21 7.53 -21.64 -25.16
N SER A 22 7.67 -20.50 -25.84
CA SER A 22 8.94 -19.90 -26.26
C SER A 22 8.66 -18.73 -27.21
N SER A 23 9.53 -17.72 -27.18
CA SER A 23 9.59 -16.56 -28.06
C SER A 23 10.18 -16.89 -29.44
N PRO A 24 10.02 -15.99 -30.43
CA PRO A 24 11.22 -15.25 -30.83
C PRO A 24 11.02 -13.75 -31.09
N SER A 25 12.13 -13.06 -30.89
CA SER A 25 12.47 -11.68 -31.23
C SER A 25 12.43 -11.38 -32.73
N PHE A 26 12.11 -10.13 -33.11
CA PHE A 26 12.81 -9.45 -34.21
C PHE A 26 12.91 -7.93 -33.99
N SER A 27 14.03 -7.43 -34.51
CA SER A 27 14.65 -6.12 -34.34
C SER A 27 13.95 -4.96 -35.05
N ALA A 28 14.25 -3.76 -34.53
CA ALA A 28 13.81 -2.43 -34.92
C ALA A 28 14.15 -1.99 -36.36
N ALA A 29 13.33 -1.10 -36.91
CA ALA A 29 13.80 0.04 -37.68
C ALA A 29 12.76 1.18 -37.73
N SER A 30 13.29 2.38 -37.50
CA SER A 30 12.67 3.71 -37.48
C SER A 30 12.26 4.20 -38.87
N ALA A 31 11.14 4.94 -38.96
CA ALA A 31 11.04 6.13 -39.82
C ALA A 31 9.79 6.96 -39.47
N VAL A 32 10.03 8.19 -39.02
CA VAL A 32 9.04 9.28 -38.88
C VAL A 32 8.86 9.96 -40.24
N PRO A 33 7.62 10.32 -40.62
CA PRO A 33 7.42 11.58 -41.34
C PRO A 33 6.43 12.51 -40.63
N ARG A 34 6.79 13.80 -40.69
CA ARG A 34 6.08 14.96 -40.16
C ARG A 34 4.80 15.25 -40.96
N GLY A 35 3.73 15.51 -40.20
CA GLY A 35 2.82 16.66 -40.36
C GLY A 35 2.08 16.88 -41.69
N ARG A 36 0.75 16.78 -41.64
CA ARG A 36 -0.16 17.77 -42.23
C ARG A 36 -1.53 17.75 -41.55
N ALA A 37 -1.98 18.93 -41.14
CA ALA A 37 -3.30 19.17 -40.57
C ALA A 37 -4.39 19.04 -41.64
N ALA A 38 -5.55 18.50 -41.28
CA ALA A 38 -6.78 18.65 -42.04
C ALA A 38 -7.99 18.62 -41.10
N ALA A 39 -8.96 19.47 -41.45
CA ALA A 39 -10.03 19.99 -40.62
C ALA A 39 -11.16 19.01 -40.27
N ALA A 40 -11.88 19.41 -39.23
CA ALA A 40 -13.08 18.79 -38.69
C ALA A 40 -14.20 18.56 -39.73
N ARG A 41 -14.91 17.45 -39.56
CA ARG A 41 -16.31 17.32 -39.99
C ARG A 41 -17.09 16.56 -38.92
N ARG A 42 -18.00 17.29 -38.25
CA ARG A 42 -19.02 16.74 -37.35
C ARG A 42 -20.01 15.93 -38.18
N VAL A 43 -20.17 14.65 -37.85
CA VAL A 43 -21.32 13.85 -38.28
C VAL A 43 -22.21 13.67 -37.04
N ALA A 44 -23.36 14.32 -37.08
CA ALA A 44 -24.42 14.12 -36.12
C ALA A 44 -25.19 12.86 -36.51
N LEU A 45 -25.18 11.84 -35.65
CA LEU A 45 -26.10 10.70 -35.75
C LEU A 45 -27.02 10.71 -34.53
N ARG A 46 -28.26 11.13 -34.80
CA ARG A 46 -29.42 10.93 -33.92
C ARG A 46 -29.71 9.43 -33.87
N GLY A 47 -29.73 8.85 -32.68
CA GLY A 47 -30.23 7.51 -32.42
C GLY A 47 -30.95 7.50 -31.08
N ALA A 48 -32.27 7.65 -31.13
CA ALA A 48 -33.14 7.39 -29.99
C ALA A 48 -33.34 5.87 -29.83
N ALA A 49 -33.05 5.33 -28.65
CA ALA A 49 -33.41 3.97 -28.27
C ALA A 49 -33.88 3.93 -26.80
N ARG A 50 -34.91 3.11 -26.59
CA ARG A 50 -35.91 3.07 -25.52
C ARG A 50 -35.38 2.52 -24.18
N PRO A 51 -36.06 2.77 -23.04
CA PRO A 51 -35.59 2.31 -21.73
C PRO A 51 -35.79 0.79 -21.57
N VAL A 52 -34.78 0.11 -21.04
CA VAL A 52 -34.85 -1.29 -20.59
C VAL A 52 -35.27 -1.29 -19.12
N ALA A 53 -36.39 -1.94 -18.81
CA ALA A 53 -36.91 -2.09 -17.46
C ALA A 53 -35.97 -3.01 -16.64
N ALA A 54 -35.56 -2.54 -15.46
CA ALA A 54 -34.73 -3.31 -14.53
C ALA A 54 -35.59 -4.31 -13.72
N ILE A 55 -35.23 -5.59 -13.81
CA ILE A 55 -35.78 -6.68 -13.01
C ILE A 55 -35.23 -6.55 -11.58
N ARG A 56 -36.12 -6.44 -10.58
CA ARG A 56 -35.78 -6.55 -9.16
C ARG A 56 -35.55 -8.01 -8.80
N ALA A 57 -34.33 -8.37 -8.41
CA ALA A 57 -34.04 -9.60 -7.67
C ALA A 57 -33.79 -9.24 -6.21
N SER A 58 -34.70 -9.68 -5.35
CA SER A 58 -34.58 -9.68 -3.89
C SER A 58 -33.80 -10.92 -3.48
N ALA A 59 -32.63 -10.74 -2.86
CA ALA A 59 -31.93 -11.79 -2.14
C ALA A 59 -31.60 -11.28 -0.74
N THR A 60 -32.30 -11.83 0.25
CA THR A 60 -32.01 -11.68 1.68
C THR A 60 -30.70 -12.40 2.00
N ALA A 61 -29.61 -11.65 2.17
CA ALA A 61 -28.37 -12.16 2.73
C ALA A 61 -28.43 -12.08 4.26
N ALA A 62 -28.12 -13.20 4.92
CA ALA A 62 -28.03 -13.31 6.37
C ALA A 62 -26.98 -12.33 6.92
N ALA A 63 -27.32 -11.66 8.03
CA ALA A 63 -26.45 -10.70 8.69
C ALA A 63 -25.19 -11.40 9.26
N PRO A 64 -23.98 -10.85 9.03
CA PRO A 64 -22.79 -11.35 9.70
C PRO A 64 -22.84 -11.03 11.20
N ALA A 65 -22.27 -11.94 11.99
CA ALA A 65 -22.13 -11.85 13.44
C ALA A 65 -21.39 -10.55 13.86
N PRO A 66 -21.66 -10.01 15.06
CA PRO A 66 -21.17 -8.69 15.44
C PRO A 66 -19.64 -8.71 15.59
N ALA A 67 -18.98 -7.77 14.90
CA ALA A 67 -17.56 -7.52 15.09
C ALA A 67 -17.31 -7.03 16.53
N VAL A 68 -16.40 -7.69 17.23
CA VAL A 68 -15.86 -7.23 18.51
C VAL A 68 -15.29 -5.83 18.29
N ALA A 69 -15.68 -4.86 19.11
CA ALA A 69 -15.29 -3.46 18.98
C ALA A 69 -13.76 -3.30 19.11
N GLY A 70 -13.06 -3.40 17.97
CA GLY A 70 -11.63 -3.19 17.85
C GLY A 70 -11.29 -1.71 17.83
N ASP A 71 -10.06 -1.41 18.26
CA ASP A 71 -9.46 -0.08 18.21
C ASP A 71 -9.77 0.59 16.86
N LYS A 72 -10.39 1.78 16.88
CA LYS A 72 -10.91 2.45 15.67
C LYS A 72 -9.83 2.86 14.66
N ARG A 73 -8.56 2.60 14.97
CA ARG A 73 -7.38 3.09 14.24
C ARG A 73 -6.63 2.02 13.44
N THR A 74 -7.20 0.86 13.13
CA THR A 74 -6.52 -0.08 12.21
C THR A 74 -6.62 0.39 10.74
N ILE A 75 -5.68 -0.03 9.90
CA ILE A 75 -5.72 0.24 8.46
C ILE A 75 -6.91 -0.51 7.87
N SER A 76 -7.11 -1.80 8.21
CA SER A 76 -8.28 -2.57 7.75
C SER A 76 -9.62 -1.93 8.16
N GLY A 77 -9.69 -1.34 9.35
CA GLY A 77 -10.86 -0.61 9.85
C GLY A 77 -11.14 0.62 9.00
N THR A 78 -10.09 1.39 8.70
CA THR A 78 -10.16 2.56 7.81
C THR A 78 -10.71 2.20 6.44
N PHE A 79 -10.16 1.16 5.79
CA PHE A 79 -10.64 0.71 4.48
C PHE A 79 -12.08 0.19 4.52
N THR A 80 -12.49 -0.43 5.62
CA THR A 80 -13.89 -0.89 5.80
C THR A 80 -14.84 0.30 5.86
N ASN A 81 -14.52 1.33 6.66
CA ASN A 81 -15.32 2.55 6.76
C ASN A 81 -15.40 3.32 5.44
N LEU A 82 -14.29 3.43 4.70
CA LEU A 82 -14.26 4.11 3.41
C LEU A 82 -15.12 3.39 2.37
N LYS A 83 -15.07 2.04 2.36
CA LYS A 83 -15.90 1.24 1.46
C LYS A 83 -17.38 1.43 1.73
N GLU A 84 -17.80 1.46 3.00
CA GLU A 84 -19.20 1.73 3.39
C GLU A 84 -19.66 3.12 2.94
N GLN A 85 -18.75 4.10 2.92
CA GLN A 85 -19.01 5.46 2.46
C GLN A 85 -18.88 5.64 0.93
N GLY A 86 -18.46 4.61 0.19
CA GLY A 86 -18.17 4.71 -1.24
C GLY A 86 -17.01 5.65 -1.57
N LYS A 87 -16.03 5.80 -0.67
CA LYS A 87 -14.85 6.66 -0.83
C LYS A 87 -13.60 5.87 -1.19
N ILE A 88 -12.63 6.56 -1.78
CA ILE A 88 -11.29 6.05 -2.10
C ILE A 88 -10.31 6.57 -1.04
N ALA A 89 -9.39 5.72 -0.59
CA ALA A 89 -8.37 6.10 0.38
C ALA A 89 -7.32 7.05 -0.22
N PHE A 90 -6.93 8.08 0.51
CA PHE A 90 -5.76 8.91 0.26
C PHE A 90 -4.63 8.56 1.24
N ILE A 91 -3.51 8.08 0.70
CA ILE A 91 -2.35 7.59 1.45
C ILE A 91 -1.09 8.35 1.02
N PRO A 92 -0.74 9.47 1.68
CA PRO A 92 0.52 10.16 1.43
C PRO A 92 1.72 9.40 2.03
N PHE A 93 2.83 9.45 1.32
CA PHE A 93 4.14 8.97 1.77
C PHE A 93 5.09 10.15 1.98
N ILE A 94 5.81 10.16 3.10
CA ILE A 94 6.94 11.07 3.35
C ILE A 94 8.11 10.30 3.98
N VAL A 95 9.34 10.78 3.79
CA VAL A 95 10.53 10.19 4.44
C VAL A 95 10.82 10.91 5.75
N ALA A 96 11.01 10.14 6.82
CA ALA A 96 11.35 10.68 8.12
C ALA A 96 12.73 11.34 8.09
N GLY A 97 12.83 12.54 8.67
CA GLY A 97 14.09 13.30 8.70
C GLY A 97 14.35 14.12 7.44
N ASP A 98 13.42 14.20 6.49
CA ASP A 98 13.51 15.10 5.34
C ASP A 98 12.49 16.26 5.44
N PRO A 99 12.94 17.53 5.55
CA PRO A 99 14.32 17.96 5.72
C PRO A 99 14.88 17.70 7.13
N ASP A 100 14.04 17.48 8.14
CA ASP A 100 14.44 17.14 9.52
C ASP A 100 13.23 16.55 10.27
N LEU A 101 13.47 15.89 11.41
CA LEU A 101 12.41 15.21 12.17
C LEU A 101 11.37 16.16 12.76
N ALA A 102 11.76 17.38 13.14
CA ALA A 102 10.81 18.39 13.63
C ALA A 102 9.83 18.81 12.52
N THR A 103 10.32 18.91 11.29
CA THR A 103 9.50 19.17 10.12
C THR A 103 8.65 17.96 9.74
N THR A 104 9.20 16.73 9.82
CA THR A 104 8.43 15.49 9.65
C THR A 104 7.25 15.44 10.61
N ALA A 105 7.47 15.69 11.92
CA ALA A 105 6.41 15.68 12.94
C ALA A 105 5.28 16.67 12.61
N LYS A 106 5.62 17.89 12.18
CA LYS A 106 4.65 18.89 11.74
C LYS A 106 3.91 18.43 10.47
N ALA A 107 4.63 17.86 9.51
CA ALA A 107 4.05 17.37 8.27
C ALA A 107 3.03 16.24 8.52
N LEU A 108 3.33 15.30 9.41
CA LEU A 108 2.39 14.23 9.80
C LEU A 108 1.07 14.80 10.33
N LYS A 109 1.13 15.78 11.23
CA LYS A 109 -0.06 16.45 11.78
C LYS A 109 -0.85 17.22 10.72
N VAL A 110 -0.15 17.88 9.79
CA VAL A 110 -0.79 18.59 8.67
C VAL A 110 -1.47 17.61 7.71
N LEU A 111 -0.81 16.52 7.33
CA LEU A 111 -1.37 15.49 6.46
C LEU A 111 -2.63 14.86 7.09
N ASP A 112 -2.59 14.56 8.39
CA ASP A 112 -3.75 14.07 9.15
C ASP A 112 -4.89 15.10 9.13
N ALA A 113 -4.62 16.35 9.51
CA ALA A 113 -5.62 17.43 9.51
C ALA A 113 -6.22 17.74 8.12
N CYS A 114 -5.47 17.47 7.05
CA CYS A 114 -5.93 17.58 5.67
C CYS A 114 -6.79 16.38 5.21
N GLY A 115 -7.04 15.39 6.07
CA GLY A 115 -7.92 14.25 5.78
C GLY A 115 -7.22 13.08 5.11
N SER A 116 -5.95 12.81 5.46
CA SER A 116 -5.32 11.54 5.07
C SER A 116 -6.03 10.37 5.76
N ASP A 117 -6.27 9.29 5.01
CA ASP A 117 -6.91 8.10 5.55
C ASP A 117 -5.89 7.17 6.22
N VAL A 118 -4.68 7.12 5.68
CA VAL A 118 -3.51 6.43 6.24
C VAL A 118 -2.30 7.27 5.89
N ILE A 119 -1.28 7.38 6.75
CA ILE A 119 -0.01 8.00 6.38
C ILE A 119 1.08 6.94 6.34
N GLU A 120 1.87 6.92 5.28
CA GLU A 120 3.09 6.11 5.18
C GLU A 120 4.31 6.95 5.55
N LEU A 121 5.10 6.44 6.48
CA LEU A 121 6.34 7.07 6.91
C LEU A 121 7.54 6.20 6.54
N GLY A 122 8.31 6.66 5.57
CA GLY A 122 9.57 6.05 5.14
C GLY A 122 10.66 6.20 6.19
N VAL A 123 11.22 5.09 6.67
CA VAL A 123 12.47 5.11 7.44
C VAL A 123 13.63 5.23 6.45
N PRO A 124 14.47 6.27 6.55
CA PRO A 124 15.55 6.48 5.58
C PRO A 124 16.55 5.32 5.60
N TYR A 125 16.92 4.83 4.42
CA TYR A 125 17.80 3.68 4.24
C TYR A 125 18.90 4.00 3.22
N SER A 126 20.12 3.46 3.44
CA SER A 126 21.31 3.75 2.64
C SER A 126 21.28 3.11 1.25
N ASP A 127 20.62 1.95 1.13
CA ASP A 127 20.63 1.14 -0.09
C ASP A 127 19.20 0.89 -0.63
N PRO A 128 18.42 1.95 -0.93
CA PRO A 128 17.01 1.84 -1.27
C PRO A 128 16.79 1.43 -2.74
N LEU A 129 17.02 0.15 -3.03
CA LEU A 129 16.98 -0.39 -4.41
C LEU A 129 15.62 -0.31 -5.09
N ALA A 130 14.52 -0.28 -4.32
CA ALA A 130 13.16 -0.22 -4.86
C ALA A 130 12.68 1.21 -5.16
N ASP A 131 13.39 2.22 -4.68
CA ASP A 131 12.93 3.60 -4.71
C ASP A 131 13.40 4.38 -5.94
N GLY A 132 12.55 5.27 -6.44
CA GLY A 132 12.91 6.22 -7.48
C GLY A 132 13.79 7.37 -6.98
N PRO A 133 14.41 8.15 -7.89
CA PRO A 133 15.43 9.16 -7.54
C PRO A 133 14.93 10.25 -6.58
N VAL A 134 13.63 10.56 -6.59
CA VAL A 134 13.03 11.54 -5.66
C VAL A 134 13.07 11.03 -4.22
N ILE A 135 12.67 9.78 -4.00
CA ILE A 135 12.64 9.16 -2.66
C ILE A 135 14.06 8.89 -2.17
N GLN A 136 14.94 8.42 -3.06
CA GLN A 136 16.36 8.24 -2.76
C GLN A 136 17.01 9.56 -2.33
N ALA A 137 16.70 10.68 -3.00
CA ALA A 137 17.21 11.99 -2.63
C ALA A 137 16.71 12.45 -1.25
N SER A 138 15.43 12.21 -0.90
CA SER A 138 14.90 12.49 0.44
C SER A 138 15.58 11.66 1.53
N ALA A 139 15.76 10.35 1.31
CA ALA A 139 16.47 9.47 2.24
C ALA A 139 17.92 9.91 2.43
N THR A 140 18.60 10.28 1.33
CA THR A 140 19.99 10.80 1.38
C THR A 140 20.08 12.07 2.23
N ARG A 141 19.16 13.02 2.08
CA ARG A 141 19.14 14.25 2.90
C ARG A 141 18.93 13.93 4.38
N ALA A 142 18.01 13.02 4.69
CA ALA A 142 17.73 12.60 6.06
C ALA A 142 18.95 11.91 6.71
N LEU A 143 19.60 10.98 6.00
CA LEU A 143 20.80 10.27 6.48
C LEU A 143 22.01 11.19 6.62
N THR A 144 22.20 12.14 5.70
CA THR A 144 23.29 13.12 5.77
C THR A 144 23.19 14.00 7.02
N LYS A 145 21.97 14.23 7.51
CA LYS A 145 21.72 14.94 8.77
C LYS A 145 21.79 14.04 10.02
N GLY A 146 22.13 12.76 9.83
CA GLY A 146 22.30 11.80 10.93
C GLY A 146 21.01 11.19 11.46
N THR A 147 19.90 11.24 10.72
CA THR A 147 18.64 10.63 11.16
C THR A 147 18.82 9.13 11.40
N THR A 148 18.57 8.66 12.62
CA THR A 148 18.60 7.23 12.97
C THR A 148 17.20 6.65 13.11
N PHE A 149 17.08 5.33 13.11
CA PHE A 149 15.81 4.66 13.39
C PHE A 149 15.28 5.00 14.79
N GLU A 150 16.18 5.06 15.77
CA GLU A 150 15.86 5.37 17.16
C GLU A 150 15.25 6.79 17.27
N ASP A 151 15.80 7.76 16.53
CA ASP A 151 15.23 9.11 16.47
C ASP A 151 13.84 9.12 15.80
N VAL A 152 13.66 8.34 14.72
CA VAL A 152 12.37 8.20 14.04
C VAL A 152 11.32 7.61 14.99
N ILE A 153 11.65 6.53 15.70
CA ILE A 153 10.74 5.89 16.65
C ILE A 153 10.40 6.82 17.82
N SER A 154 11.37 7.57 18.34
CA SER A 154 11.11 8.56 19.39
C SER A 154 10.11 9.62 18.93
N MET A 155 10.33 10.18 17.73
CA MET A 155 9.42 11.17 17.14
C MET A 155 8.02 10.58 16.88
N VAL A 156 7.94 9.35 16.35
CA VAL A 156 6.67 8.65 16.09
C VAL A 156 5.89 8.47 17.38
N LYS A 157 6.55 8.03 18.47
CA LYS A 157 5.92 7.81 19.78
C LYS A 157 5.29 9.09 20.35
N GLU A 158 5.90 10.23 20.09
CA GLU A 158 5.37 11.54 20.51
C GLU A 158 4.20 12.01 19.64
N VAL A 159 4.28 11.81 18.32
CA VAL A 159 3.32 12.38 17.36
C VAL A 159 2.08 11.54 17.16
N VAL A 160 2.19 10.20 17.16
CA VAL A 160 1.06 9.29 16.87
C VAL A 160 -0.16 9.51 17.78
N PRO A 161 -0.02 9.79 19.09
CA PRO A 161 -1.18 10.11 19.93
C PRO A 161 -2.00 11.33 19.47
N GLU A 162 -1.39 12.23 18.68
CA GLU A 162 -2.04 13.42 18.11
C GLU A 162 -2.66 13.16 16.72
N LEU A 163 -2.43 11.99 16.11
CA LEU A 163 -2.96 11.65 14.80
C LEU A 163 -4.29 10.91 14.91
N SER A 164 -5.23 11.26 14.04
CA SER A 164 -6.52 10.58 13.93
C SER A 164 -6.47 9.34 13.03
N CYS A 165 -5.67 9.40 11.96
CA CYS A 165 -5.49 8.30 11.01
C CYS A 165 -4.37 7.32 11.44
N PRO A 166 -4.42 6.05 10.98
CA PRO A 166 -3.33 5.11 11.15
C PRO A 166 -2.03 5.56 10.47
N LEU A 167 -0.92 5.30 11.14
CA LEU A 167 0.44 5.43 10.61
C LEU A 167 0.99 4.04 10.23
N ALA A 168 1.46 3.89 8.99
CA ALA A 168 2.20 2.73 8.53
C ALA A 168 3.68 3.07 8.36
N LEU A 169 4.58 2.25 8.91
CA LEU A 169 6.01 2.38 8.62
C LEU A 169 6.35 1.72 7.30
N PHE A 170 7.17 2.39 6.50
CA PHE A 170 7.70 1.88 5.24
C PHE A 170 9.22 1.77 5.39
N THR A 171 9.77 0.56 5.31
CA THR A 171 11.21 0.33 5.50
C THR A 171 11.70 -0.91 4.78
N TYR A 172 13.00 -1.00 4.57
CA TYR A 172 13.65 -2.17 3.98
C TYR A 172 13.90 -3.26 5.03
N TYR A 173 14.10 -4.50 4.59
CA TYR A 173 14.20 -5.65 5.49
C TYR A 173 15.49 -5.68 6.30
N ASN A 174 16.62 -5.26 5.72
CA ASN A 174 17.91 -5.31 6.39
C ASN A 174 17.96 -4.49 7.71
N PRO A 175 17.42 -3.26 7.79
CA PRO A 175 17.24 -2.55 9.07
C PRO A 175 16.45 -3.31 10.14
N ILE A 176 15.45 -4.10 9.73
CA ILE A 176 14.65 -4.96 10.61
C ILE A 176 15.51 -6.13 11.10
N LEU A 177 16.19 -6.83 10.19
CA LEU A 177 17.06 -7.96 10.50
C LEU A 177 18.16 -7.60 11.50
N LYS A 178 18.84 -6.45 11.30
CA LYS A 178 19.90 -5.97 12.20
C LYS A 178 19.41 -5.75 13.63
N ARG A 179 18.13 -5.45 13.83
CA ARG A 179 17.51 -5.24 15.15
C ARG A 179 16.88 -6.49 15.73
N GLY A 180 16.76 -7.56 14.94
CA GLY A 180 15.94 -8.72 15.22
C GLY A 180 14.45 -8.44 14.96
N VAL A 181 13.79 -9.32 14.19
CA VAL A 181 12.40 -9.11 13.75
C VAL A 181 11.45 -8.91 14.93
N ALA A 182 11.49 -9.78 15.94
CA ALA A 182 10.61 -9.70 17.11
C ALA A 182 10.79 -8.38 17.89
N ASN A 183 12.05 -7.97 18.12
CA ASN A 183 12.36 -6.73 18.82
C ASN A 183 11.92 -5.50 18.00
N PHE A 184 12.16 -5.50 16.68
CA PHE A 184 11.67 -4.45 15.80
C PHE A 184 10.15 -4.30 15.87
N MET A 185 9.40 -5.40 15.79
CA MET A 185 7.93 -5.37 15.85
C MET A 185 7.42 -4.84 17.20
N SER A 186 8.03 -5.25 18.32
CA SER A 186 7.67 -4.74 19.66
C SER A 186 7.89 -3.22 19.74
N VAL A 187 9.08 -2.75 19.36
CA VAL A 187 9.45 -1.33 19.40
C VAL A 187 8.52 -0.49 18.52
N VAL A 188 8.24 -0.94 17.30
CA VAL A 188 7.35 -0.26 16.36
C VAL A 188 5.92 -0.22 16.88
N LYS A 189 5.43 -1.31 17.47
CA LYS A 189 4.09 -1.34 18.07
C LYS A 189 3.97 -0.42 19.28
N GLU A 190 4.97 -0.43 20.16
CA GLU A 190 5.04 0.45 21.34
C GLU A 190 5.07 1.93 20.98
N ALA A 191 5.59 2.28 19.80
CA ALA A 191 5.56 3.64 19.27
C ALA A 191 4.17 4.05 18.73
N GLY A 192 3.22 3.11 18.62
CA GLY A 192 1.87 3.36 18.15
C GLY A 192 1.67 3.17 16.64
N VAL A 193 2.60 2.54 15.93
CA VAL A 193 2.44 2.22 14.51
C VAL A 193 1.35 1.15 14.32
N HIS A 194 0.62 1.23 13.20
CA HIS A 194 -0.54 0.38 12.92
C HIS A 194 -0.26 -0.65 11.81
N GLY A 195 0.68 -0.38 10.91
CA GLY A 195 1.05 -1.30 9.85
C GLY A 195 2.48 -1.14 9.36
N LEU A 196 2.90 -2.08 8.52
CA LEU A 196 4.25 -2.16 7.99
C LEU A 196 4.22 -2.48 6.50
N VAL A 197 5.06 -1.78 5.73
CA VAL A 197 5.36 -2.08 4.32
C VAL A 197 6.86 -2.39 4.23
N VAL A 198 7.19 -3.58 3.70
CA VAL A 198 8.58 -4.02 3.48
C VAL A 198 8.74 -4.43 2.01
N PRO A 199 9.19 -3.51 1.14
CA PRO A 199 9.08 -3.68 -0.31
C PRO A 199 10.06 -4.72 -0.89
N ASP A 200 11.12 -5.06 -0.16
CA ASP A 200 12.21 -5.93 -0.60
C ASP A 200 12.07 -7.39 -0.14
N VAL A 201 10.93 -7.78 0.46
CA VAL A 201 10.68 -9.16 0.89
C VAL A 201 9.60 -9.82 0.03
N PRO A 202 9.93 -10.87 -0.75
CA PRO A 202 8.93 -11.61 -1.51
C PRO A 202 8.04 -12.42 -0.57
N LEU A 203 6.78 -12.67 -0.97
CA LEU A 203 5.80 -13.45 -0.19
C LEU A 203 6.40 -14.71 0.44
N GLU A 204 7.21 -15.45 -0.32
CA GLU A 204 7.85 -16.70 0.08
C GLU A 204 8.77 -16.57 1.32
N GLU A 205 9.27 -15.37 1.61
CA GLU A 205 10.19 -15.10 2.73
C GLU A 205 9.51 -14.29 3.86
N THR A 206 8.21 -14.01 3.75
CA THR A 206 7.48 -13.18 4.72
C THR A 206 7.00 -13.92 5.97
N ASP A 207 7.15 -15.25 6.08
CA ASP A 207 6.53 -16.02 7.16
C ASP A 207 6.92 -15.52 8.56
N ILE A 208 8.20 -15.22 8.78
CA ILE A 208 8.69 -14.68 10.06
C ILE A 208 8.12 -13.27 10.31
N LEU A 209 8.15 -12.39 9.29
CA LEU A 209 7.58 -11.05 9.39
C LEU A 209 6.09 -11.07 9.72
N ARG A 210 5.32 -11.90 9.00
CA ARG A 210 3.86 -12.05 9.19
C ARG A 210 3.53 -12.58 10.58
N SER A 211 4.26 -13.61 11.03
CA SER A 211 4.07 -14.18 12.35
C SER A 211 4.33 -13.17 13.47
N GLU A 212 5.45 -12.43 13.39
CA GLU A 212 5.78 -11.42 14.40
C GLU A 212 4.90 -10.16 14.32
N ALA A 213 4.49 -9.74 13.12
CA ALA A 213 3.56 -8.63 12.93
C ALA A 213 2.18 -8.95 13.54
N ALA A 214 1.66 -10.15 13.27
CA ALA A 214 0.39 -10.62 13.84
C ALA A 214 0.42 -10.67 15.38
N LYS A 215 1.52 -11.18 15.98
CA LYS A 215 1.70 -11.18 17.44
C LYS A 215 1.65 -9.77 18.05
N ASN A 216 2.09 -8.77 17.30
CA ASN A 216 2.15 -7.38 17.74
C ASN A 216 0.95 -6.55 17.26
N ASN A 217 -0.06 -7.15 16.61
CA ASN A 217 -1.19 -6.43 16.00
C ASN A 217 -0.71 -5.28 15.08
N LEU A 218 0.25 -5.59 14.21
CA LEU A 218 0.72 -4.74 13.12
C LEU A 218 0.25 -5.36 11.80
N GLU A 219 -0.46 -4.58 10.98
CA GLU A 219 -0.96 -5.06 9.69
C GLU A 219 0.17 -5.00 8.65
N LEU A 220 0.64 -6.17 8.20
CA LEU A 220 1.67 -6.26 7.16
C LEU A 220 1.04 -6.16 5.77
N VAL A 221 1.39 -5.09 5.05
CA VAL A 221 0.95 -4.84 3.68
C VAL A 221 1.95 -5.47 2.72
N LEU A 222 1.45 -6.31 1.82
CA LEU A 222 2.23 -6.96 0.78
C LEU A 222 2.00 -6.30 -0.59
N LEU A 223 3.01 -6.40 -1.44
CA LEU A 223 3.05 -5.77 -2.76
C LEU A 223 2.68 -6.77 -3.86
N THR A 224 2.00 -6.29 -4.88
CA THR A 224 1.82 -6.97 -6.17
C THR A 224 2.26 -6.07 -7.33
N THR A 225 2.31 -6.63 -8.53
CA THR A 225 2.62 -5.87 -9.76
C THR A 225 1.70 -6.30 -10.89
N PRO A 226 1.56 -5.48 -11.96
CA PRO A 226 0.81 -5.89 -13.16
C PRO A 226 1.36 -7.16 -13.84
N THR A 227 2.60 -7.55 -13.55
CA THR A 227 3.24 -8.75 -14.09
C THR A 227 3.15 -9.96 -13.15
N THR A 228 2.56 -9.81 -11.96
CA THR A 228 2.41 -10.89 -11.00
C THR A 228 1.37 -11.91 -11.51
N PRO A 229 1.69 -13.22 -11.58
CA PRO A 229 0.72 -14.23 -12.01
C PRO A 229 -0.50 -14.28 -11.09
N THR A 230 -1.69 -14.55 -11.64
CA THR A 230 -2.97 -14.58 -10.89
C THR A 230 -2.92 -15.43 -9.64
N GLU A 231 -2.39 -16.66 -9.73
CA GLU A 231 -2.26 -17.55 -8.58
C GLU A 231 -1.41 -16.92 -7.45
N ARG A 232 -0.33 -16.23 -7.82
CA ARG A 232 0.52 -15.52 -6.87
C ARG A 232 -0.19 -14.30 -6.29
N MET A 233 -0.94 -13.55 -7.10
CA MET A 233 -1.76 -12.42 -6.63
C MET A 233 -2.80 -12.87 -5.59
N GLU A 234 -3.44 -14.03 -5.79
CA GLU A 234 -4.37 -14.59 -4.81
C GLU A 234 -3.69 -14.94 -3.48
N ARG A 235 -2.50 -15.55 -3.54
CA ARG A 235 -1.70 -15.87 -2.35
C ARG A 235 -1.28 -14.60 -1.61
N ILE A 236 -0.79 -13.58 -2.33
CA ILE A 236 -0.43 -12.27 -1.77
C ILE A 236 -1.65 -11.63 -1.12
N THR A 237 -2.78 -11.58 -1.82
CA THR A 237 -4.01 -10.97 -1.31
C THR A 237 -4.48 -11.67 -0.03
N LYS A 238 -4.47 -13.00 0.02
CA LYS A 238 -4.84 -13.77 1.23
C LYS A 238 -3.87 -13.56 2.38
N ALA A 239 -2.60 -13.27 2.09
CA ALA A 239 -1.55 -13.10 3.09
C ALA A 239 -1.39 -11.67 3.60
N SER A 240 -1.87 -10.67 2.83
CA SER A 240 -1.80 -9.24 3.14
C SER A 240 -2.87 -8.82 4.14
N GLU A 241 -2.52 -7.87 4.99
CA GLU A 241 -3.43 -7.21 5.93
C GLU A 241 -3.58 -5.72 5.58
N GLY A 242 -4.67 -5.07 6.01
CA GLY A 242 -4.99 -3.70 5.63
C GLY A 242 -5.42 -3.59 4.17
N PHE A 243 -4.45 -3.57 3.26
CA PHE A 243 -4.63 -3.49 1.81
C PHE A 243 -3.52 -4.27 1.06
N VAL A 244 -3.61 -4.32 -0.26
CA VAL A 244 -2.52 -4.78 -1.14
C VAL A 244 -1.98 -3.58 -1.90
N TYR A 245 -0.66 -3.41 -1.87
CA TYR A 245 0.05 -2.32 -2.56
C TYR A 245 0.36 -2.70 -4.02
#